data_AF-A0A6C0U6W3-F1
#
_entry.id   AF-A0A6C0U6W3-F1
#
_cell.length_a   1.000
_cell.length_b   1.000
_cell.length_c   1.000
_cell.angle_alpha   90.00
_cell.angle_beta   90.00
_cell.angle_gamma   90.00
#
_symmetry.space_group_name_H-M   'P 1'
#
loop_
_entity.id
_entity.type
_entity.pdbx_description
1 polymer ?
#
loop_
_entity_poly.entity_id
_entity_poly.type
_entity_poly.pdbx_seq_one_letter_code
_entity_poly.pdbx_strand_id
1 'polypeptide(L)'
;MSTAPKDRPIVGLCRHDADIYVLDSGLLTTYGAHAEGLDYADDGPHVIVWGGENEYFDGGHIPAWWFLQYSNWETVANPIAWLSIPDYEALLNEPVPEAE
;
A
#
# COMPACT_ATOMS: atom_id res chain seq x y z
N MET A 1 7.93 -2.25 6.92
CA MET A 1 7.59 -2.11 5.49
C MET A 1 8.77 -1.84 4.55
N SER A 2 9.95 -1.46 5.04
CA SER A 2 11.12 -1.08 4.21
C SER A 2 11.64 -2.15 3.24
N THR A 3 11.34 -3.43 3.48
CA THR A 3 11.76 -4.57 2.64
C THR A 3 10.77 -4.95 1.54
N ALA A 4 9.59 -4.32 1.49
CA ALA A 4 8.58 -4.64 0.50
C ALA A 4 8.96 -4.14 -0.91
N PRO A 5 8.69 -4.90 -1.97
CA PRO A 5 8.92 -4.47 -3.35
C PRO A 5 7.98 -3.32 -3.71
N LYS A 6 8.53 -2.26 -4.33
CA LYS A 6 7.80 -1.01 -4.68
C LYS A 6 7.45 -0.89 -6.16
N ASP A 7 7.79 -1.91 -6.94
CA ASP A 7 7.64 -1.99 -8.39
C ASP A 7 6.43 -2.84 -8.83
N ARG A 8 5.69 -3.41 -7.87
CA ARG A 8 4.53 -4.28 -8.11
C ARG A 8 3.54 -4.26 -6.94
N PRO A 9 2.28 -4.69 -7.16
CA PRO A 9 1.33 -4.87 -6.07
C PRO A 9 1.75 -5.98 -5.10
N ILE A 10 1.31 -5.83 -3.84
CA ILE A 10 1.53 -6.78 -2.75
C ILE A 10 0.27 -6.93 -1.91
N VAL A 11 0.20 -7.99 -1.09
CA VAL A 11 -0.78 -8.05 0.00
C VAL A 11 -0.17 -7.42 1.24
N GLY A 12 -0.80 -6.39 1.80
CA GLY A 12 -0.39 -5.73 3.04
C GLY A 12 -1.43 -5.89 4.15
N LEU A 13 -0.98 -6.16 5.37
CA LEU A 13 -1.82 -6.07 6.57
C LEU A 13 -1.82 -4.62 7.06
N CYS A 14 -2.91 -3.90 6.82
CA CYS A 14 -3.06 -2.47 7.12
C CYS A 14 -3.62 -2.24 8.52
N ARG A 15 -3.14 -1.17 9.15
CA ARG A 15 -3.57 -0.68 10.46
C ARG A 15 -3.54 0.84 10.45
N HIS A 16 -4.69 1.48 10.54
CA HIS A 16 -4.77 2.95 10.51
C HIS A 16 -3.93 3.58 11.64
N ASP A 17 -3.97 2.96 12.83
CA ASP A 17 -3.29 3.41 14.05
C ASP A 17 -1.80 3.06 14.17
N ALA A 18 -1.21 2.43 13.14
CA ALA A 18 0.17 1.93 13.25
C ALA A 18 1.26 2.99 13.09
N ASP A 19 0.93 4.15 12.50
CA ASP A 19 1.87 5.25 12.31
C ASP A 19 1.31 6.52 12.95
N ILE A 20 2.22 7.43 13.29
CA ILE A 20 1.87 8.68 13.96
C ILE A 20 1.00 9.52 13.01
N TYR A 21 -0.17 9.94 13.49
CA TYR A 21 -1.12 10.73 12.69
C TYR A 21 -0.79 12.23 12.70
N VAL A 22 -0.34 12.72 13.85
CA VAL A 22 -0.03 14.13 14.11
C VAL A 22 1.35 14.24 14.75
N LEU A 23 2.20 15.12 14.22
CA LEU A 23 3.52 15.44 14.76
C LEU A 23 3.39 16.27 16.05
N ASP A 24 4.44 16.30 16.87
CA ASP A 24 4.50 17.12 18.09
C ASP A 24 4.27 18.62 17.85
N SER A 25 4.51 19.09 16.62
CA SER A 25 4.23 20.46 16.18
C SER A 25 2.74 20.76 15.96
N GLY A 26 1.86 19.75 16.04
CA GLY A 26 0.43 19.85 15.72
C GLY A 26 0.11 19.72 14.23
N LEU A 27 1.11 19.48 13.37
CA LEU A 27 0.92 19.23 11.95
C LEU A 27 0.63 17.77 11.67
N LEU A 28 -0.20 17.49 10.66
CA LEU A 28 -0.44 16.12 10.19
C LEU A 28 0.84 15.52 9.58
N THR A 29 1.02 14.21 9.73
CA THR A 29 2.05 13.47 8.98
C THR A 29 1.65 13.36 7.50
N THR A 30 2.57 12.91 6.63
CA THR A 30 2.24 12.67 5.21
C THR A 30 1.05 11.71 5.06
N TYR A 31 1.04 10.63 5.84
CA TYR A 31 -0.10 9.72 5.93
C TYR A 31 -1.36 10.44 6.41
N GLY A 32 -1.30 11.10 7.58
CA GLY A 32 -2.46 11.76 8.18
C GLY A 32 -3.06 12.84 7.29
N ALA A 33 -2.23 13.62 6.59
CA ALA A 33 -2.69 14.65 5.67
C ALA A 33 -3.47 14.05 4.47
N HIS A 34 -3.00 12.92 3.94
CA HIS A 34 -3.68 12.25 2.84
C HIS A 34 -4.96 11.55 3.29
N ALA A 35 -4.93 10.90 4.46
CA ALA A 35 -6.08 10.25 5.06
C ALA A 35 -7.21 11.24 5.40
N GLU A 36 -6.90 12.42 5.96
CA GLU A 36 -7.89 13.48 6.20
C GLU A 36 -8.41 14.12 4.91
N GLY A 37 -7.53 14.30 3.92
CA GLY A 37 -7.86 15.01 2.68
C GLY A 37 -8.68 14.17 1.71
N LEU A 38 -8.51 12.85 1.73
CA LEU A 38 -9.17 11.90 0.84
C LEU A 38 -9.75 10.74 1.66
N ASP A 39 -9.08 9.58 1.69
CA ASP A 39 -9.55 8.40 2.42
C ASP A 39 -8.37 7.50 2.87
N TYR A 40 -8.64 6.51 3.72
CA TYR A 40 -7.67 5.52 4.18
C TYR A 40 -8.22 4.09 4.11
N ALA A 41 -7.31 3.12 3.94
CA ALA A 41 -7.69 1.71 3.93
C ALA A 41 -8.10 1.24 5.33
N ASP A 42 -9.22 0.52 5.44
CA ASP A 42 -9.67 -0.13 6.66
C ASP A 42 -8.59 -1.06 7.27
N ASP A 43 -8.69 -1.34 8.56
CA ASP A 43 -7.84 -2.33 9.23
C ASP A 43 -8.04 -3.73 8.63
N GLY A 44 -6.94 -4.38 8.23
CA GLY A 44 -6.98 -5.73 7.67
C GLY A 44 -6.11 -5.95 6.42
N PRO A 45 -6.21 -7.13 5.79
CA PRO A 45 -5.44 -7.46 4.60
C PRO A 45 -6.00 -6.77 3.35
N HIS A 46 -5.14 -6.11 2.59
CA HIS A 46 -5.48 -5.40 1.34
C HIS A 46 -4.43 -5.64 0.26
N VAL A 47 -4.82 -5.53 -1.01
CA VAL A 47 -3.86 -5.42 -2.11
C VAL A 47 -3.46 -3.96 -2.23
N ILE A 48 -2.17 -3.66 -2.14
CA ILE A 48 -1.64 -2.30 -2.11
C ILE A 48 -0.50 -2.11 -3.09
N VAL A 49 -0.28 -0.85 -3.50
CA VAL A 49 0.80 -0.42 -4.39
C VAL A 49 1.54 0.78 -3.84
N TRP A 50 2.80 0.89 -4.20
CA TRP A 50 3.63 2.05 -3.87
C TRP A 50 3.31 3.19 -4.85
N GLY A 51 3.02 4.37 -4.30
CA GLY A 51 2.70 5.58 -5.08
C GLY A 51 3.90 6.26 -5.76
N GLY A 52 5.09 5.68 -5.67
CA GLY A 52 6.30 6.19 -6.34
C GLY A 52 7.11 7.19 -5.50
N GLU A 53 7.90 8.03 -6.17
CA GLU A 53 8.65 9.11 -5.54
C GLU A 53 7.93 10.44 -5.78
N ASN A 54 7.03 10.86 -4.88
CA ASN A 54 6.45 12.21 -4.88
C ASN A 54 6.08 12.73 -6.28
N GLU A 55 5.26 11.98 -7.01
CA GLU A 55 4.93 12.28 -8.40
C GLU A 55 3.75 13.26 -8.50
N TYR A 56 3.80 14.13 -9.52
CA TYR A 56 2.70 15.01 -9.86
C TYR A 56 1.78 14.28 -10.83
N PHE A 57 0.54 13.99 -10.43
CA PHE A 57 -0.47 13.38 -11.29
C PHE A 57 -1.74 14.23 -11.27
N ASP A 58 -2.19 14.65 -12.45
CA ASP A 58 -3.42 15.42 -12.67
C ASP A 58 -3.63 16.62 -11.72
N GLY A 59 -2.55 17.38 -11.48
CA GLY A 59 -2.60 18.57 -10.62
C GLY A 59 -2.40 18.30 -9.12
N GLY A 60 -2.37 17.03 -8.70
CA GLY A 60 -2.12 16.59 -7.32
C GLY A 60 -0.72 16.01 -7.12
N HIS A 61 -0.23 16.09 -5.88
CA HIS A 61 1.04 15.49 -5.47
C HIS A 61 0.78 14.15 -4.77
N ILE A 62 1.22 13.04 -5.35
CA ILE A 62 1.09 11.70 -4.78
C ILE A 62 2.29 11.47 -3.86
N PRO A 63 2.10 11.34 -2.54
CA PRO A 63 3.22 11.10 -1.64
C PRO A 63 3.85 9.73 -1.90
N ALA A 64 5.14 9.63 -1.61
CA ALA A 64 5.86 8.36 -1.57
C ALA A 64 5.35 7.47 -0.43
N TRP A 65 4.19 6.83 -0.63
CA TRP A 65 3.46 6.03 0.35
C TRP A 65 2.78 4.81 -0.29
N TRP A 66 2.18 3.95 0.54
CA TRP A 66 1.35 2.83 0.09
C TRP A 66 -0.10 3.25 -0.11
N PHE A 67 -0.74 2.72 -1.14
CA PHE A 67 -2.14 3.01 -1.50
C PHE A 67 -2.90 1.72 -1.77
N LEU A 68 -4.21 1.74 -1.56
CA LEU A 68 -5.08 0.65 -1.97
C LEU A 68 -5.04 0.51 -3.50
N GLN A 69 -4.86 -0.72 -3.98
CA GLN A 69 -4.86 -1.00 -5.40
C GLN A 69 -6.22 -0.59 -6.00
N TYR A 70 -6.18 0.09 -7.15
CA TYR A 70 -7.35 0.63 -7.86
C TYR A 70 -8.10 1.79 -7.18
N SER A 71 -7.58 2.36 -6.09
CA SER A 71 -8.17 3.56 -5.49
C SER A 71 -7.84 4.86 -6.21
N ASN A 72 -7.15 4.81 -7.36
CA ASN A 72 -6.64 6.00 -8.07
C ASN A 72 -5.86 6.96 -7.15
N TRP A 73 -5.06 6.42 -6.23
CA TRP A 73 -4.27 7.17 -5.24
C TRP A 73 -5.09 7.91 -4.17
N GLU A 74 -6.40 7.69 -4.09
CA GLU A 74 -7.27 8.38 -3.13
C GLU A 74 -7.29 7.74 -1.73
N THR A 75 -7.04 6.43 -1.64
CA THR A 75 -7.09 5.68 -0.38
C THR A 75 -5.68 5.28 0.06
N VAL A 76 -5.15 6.00 1.05
CA VAL A 76 -3.81 5.72 1.59
C VAL A 76 -3.83 4.51 2.53
N ALA A 77 -2.79 3.68 2.47
CA ALA A 77 -2.67 2.46 3.27
C ALA A 77 -1.48 2.56 4.25
N ASN A 78 -1.65 1.99 5.44
CA ASN A 78 -0.62 1.93 6.47
C ASN A 78 -0.28 0.47 6.83
N PRO A 79 0.48 -0.24 5.98
CA PRO A 79 0.79 -1.65 6.17
C PRO A 79 1.87 -1.90 7.23
N ILE A 80 1.57 -2.79 8.17
CA ILE A 80 2.51 -3.27 9.20
C ILE A 80 3.23 -4.57 8.81
N ALA A 81 2.66 -5.35 7.90
CA ALA A 81 3.23 -6.58 7.37
C ALA A 81 2.87 -6.75 5.89
N TRP A 82 3.61 -7.59 5.15
CA TRP A 82 3.34 -7.84 3.74
C TRP A 82 3.67 -9.27 3.29
N LEU A 83 3.03 -9.67 2.18
CA LEU A 83 3.26 -10.91 1.45
C LEU A 83 3.35 -10.61 -0.06
N SER A 84 4.26 -11.28 -0.75
CA SER A 84 4.33 -11.23 -2.21
C SER A 84 3.07 -11.83 -2.83
N ILE A 85 2.56 -11.20 -3.89
CA ILE A 85 1.58 -11.85 -4.77
C ILE A 85 2.37 -12.76 -5.73
N PRO A 86 2.03 -14.06 -5.82
CA PRO A 86 2.68 -14.96 -6.75
C PRO A 86 2.54 -14.50 -8.21
N ASP A 87 3.57 -14.77 -9.02
CA ASP A 87 3.45 -14.60 -10.46
C ASP A 87 2.53 -15.69 -11.01
N TYR A 88 1.40 -15.28 -11.57
CA TYR A 88 0.40 -16.19 -12.14
C TYR A 88 0.98 -17.05 -13.26
N GLU A 89 1.84 -16.49 -14.11
CA GLU A 89 2.45 -17.24 -15.21
C GLU A 89 3.45 -18.29 -14.69
N ALA A 90 4.14 -17.99 -13.59
CA ALA A 90 4.98 -18.97 -12.92
C ALA A 90 4.14 -20.12 -12.34
N LEU A 91 3.01 -19.79 -11.69
CA LEU A 91 2.09 -20.78 -11.12
C LEU A 91 1.48 -21.71 -12.17
N LEU A 92 1.16 -21.20 -13.37
CA LEU A 92 0.61 -22.03 -14.46
C LEU A 92 1.61 -23.07 -14.99
N ASN A 93 2.90 -22.82 -14.83
CA ASN A 93 3.97 -23.70 -15.31
C ASN A 93 4.50 -24.63 -14.21
N GLU A 94 3.95 -24.58 -12.99
CA GLU A 94 4.32 -25.52 -11.94
C GLU A 94 3.79 -26.92 -12.27
N PRO A 95 4.63 -27.98 -12.16
CA PRO A 95 4.17 -29.33 -12.38
C PRO A 95 3.07 -29.66 -11.36
N VAL A 96 1.90 -30.07 -11.86
CA VAL A 96 0.81 -30.53 -10.99
C VAL A 96 1.34 -31.73 -10.19
N PRO A 97 1.28 -31.70 -8.84
CA PRO A 97 1.71 -32.82 -8.03
C PRO A 97 0.92 -34.07 -8.46
N GLU A 98 1.63 -35.16 -8.77
CA GLU A 98 0.97 -36.45 -9.00
C GLU A 98 0.17 -36.80 -7.74
N ALA A 99 -1.13 -37.07 -7.91
CA ALA A 99 -1.97 -37.50 -6.80
C ALA A 99 -1.46 -38.87 -6.30
N GLU A 100 -1.19 -38.97 -5.00
CA GLU A 100 -0.84 -40.23 -4.32
C GLU A 100 -1.99 -41.25 -4.34
#